data_AF-A0A1E7RMG5-F1
#
_entry.id   AF-A0A1E7RMG5-F1
#
_cell.length_a   1.000
_cell.length_b   1.000
_cell.length_c   1.000
_cell.angle_alpha   90.00
_cell.angle_beta   90.00
_cell.angle_gamma   90.00
#
_symmetry.space_group_name_H-M   'P 1'
#
loop_
_entity.id
_entity.type
_entity.pdbx_description
1 polymer ?
#
loop_
_entity_poly.entity_id
_entity_poly.type
_entity_poly.pdbx_seq_one_letter_code
_entity_poly.pdbx_strand_id
1 'polypeptide(L)'
;MKILIPLCLLMVSSVVGTATAQTAPAPAGSDCVALSTDQQLIRKGVDRSMLLRSGTDHYIVHFQGSCSQAAFSKKLAFETPNNEGQLCGARASKLRTDSGSCDVASLEPISAESFASRARR
;
A
#
# COMPACT_ATOMS: atom_id res chain seq x y z
N MET A 1 -45.70 -42.23 35.14
CA MET A 1 -46.62 -42.13 33.98
C MET A 1 -45.92 -41.37 32.88
N LYS A 2 -46.03 -41.90 31.67
CA LYS A 2 -45.32 -41.56 30.44
C LYS A 2 -46.13 -40.49 29.71
N ILE A 3 -45.52 -39.35 29.37
CA ILE A 3 -46.08 -38.42 28.38
C ILE A 3 -44.95 -37.98 27.45
N LEU A 4 -45.30 -37.99 26.17
CA LEU A 4 -44.50 -38.03 24.95
C LEU A 4 -44.95 -36.80 24.11
N ILE A 5 -44.05 -36.28 23.25
CA ILE A 5 -44.33 -35.46 22.03
C ILE A 5 -44.49 -33.93 22.27
N PRO A 6 -44.21 -32.98 21.31
CA PRO A 6 -43.45 -33.00 20.05
C PRO A 6 -42.37 -31.89 19.86
N LEU A 7 -41.45 -32.17 18.95
CA LEU A 7 -40.90 -31.31 17.87
C LEU A 7 -41.42 -29.86 17.75
N CYS A 8 -40.52 -28.87 17.83
CA CYS A 8 -40.67 -27.58 17.16
C CYS A 8 -39.29 -27.10 16.65
N LEU A 9 -39.09 -27.17 15.33
CA LEU A 9 -37.97 -26.59 14.61
C LEU A 9 -38.01 -25.06 14.75
N LEU A 10 -36.92 -24.45 15.21
CA LEU A 10 -36.64 -23.03 14.99
C LEU A 10 -35.27 -22.90 14.33
N MET A 11 -35.28 -22.78 13.00
CA MET A 11 -34.15 -22.28 12.21
C MET A 11 -34.01 -20.79 12.51
N VAL A 12 -33.02 -20.42 13.33
CA VAL A 12 -32.54 -19.04 13.44
C VAL A 12 -31.39 -18.89 12.44
N SER A 13 -31.70 -18.28 11.29
CA SER A 13 -30.70 -17.84 10.32
C SER A 13 -30.09 -16.53 10.81
N SER A 14 -28.99 -16.63 11.55
CA SER A 14 -28.14 -15.48 11.90
C SER A 14 -27.35 -15.07 10.66
N VAL A 15 -27.85 -14.11 9.88
CA VAL A 15 -27.00 -13.43 8.88
C VAL A 15 -26.13 -12.43 9.65
N VAL A 16 -24.91 -12.86 9.93
CA VAL A 16 -23.82 -11.97 10.36
C VAL A 16 -23.51 -11.09 9.15
N GLY A 17 -23.99 -9.84 9.19
CA GLY A 17 -23.51 -8.80 8.29
C GLY A 17 -22.04 -8.59 8.58
N THR A 18 -21.17 -9.14 7.72
CA THR A 18 -19.74 -8.83 7.73
C THR A 18 -19.59 -7.34 7.48
N ALA A 19 -19.16 -6.63 8.52
CA ALA A 19 -18.70 -5.26 8.42
C ALA A 19 -17.67 -5.18 7.29
N THR A 20 -18.03 -4.49 6.20
CA THR A 20 -17.01 -4.01 5.27
C THR A 20 -16.25 -2.93 6.02
N ALA A 21 -15.09 -3.30 6.56
CA ALA A 21 -14.09 -2.34 6.95
C ALA A 21 -13.74 -1.55 5.68
N GLN A 22 -14.43 -0.42 5.49
CA GLN A 22 -13.96 0.63 4.62
C GLN A 22 -12.70 1.15 5.32
N THR A 23 -11.56 0.58 4.93
CA THR A 23 -10.26 1.15 5.24
C THR A 23 -10.30 2.58 4.72
N ALA A 24 -10.56 3.51 5.63
CA ALA A 24 -10.39 4.93 5.36
C ALA A 24 -8.96 5.12 4.84
N PRO A 25 -8.72 6.02 3.86
CA PRO A 25 -7.36 6.38 3.50
C PRO A 25 -6.64 6.79 4.77
N ALA A 26 -5.60 6.03 5.16
CA ALA A 26 -4.81 6.38 6.32
C ALA A 26 -4.28 7.82 6.14
N PRO A 27 -4.37 8.67 7.17
CA PRO A 27 -3.92 10.05 7.07
C PRO A 27 -2.43 10.07 6.67
N ALA A 28 -2.09 10.89 5.67
CA ALA A 28 -0.71 11.04 5.22
C ALA A 28 0.11 11.81 6.27
N GLY A 29 0.76 11.09 7.18
CA GLY A 29 1.69 11.68 8.14
C GLY A 29 2.55 10.61 8.80
N SER A 30 3.87 10.66 8.60
CA SER A 30 4.91 9.86 9.30
C SER A 30 4.71 8.33 9.44
N ASP A 31 3.69 7.75 8.81
CA ASP A 31 3.38 6.34 8.95
C ASP A 31 4.24 5.53 7.98
N CYS A 32 5.14 4.75 8.57
CA CYS A 32 5.88 3.73 7.86
C CYS A 32 4.94 2.58 7.49
N VAL A 33 5.08 2.07 6.26
CA VAL A 33 4.38 0.87 5.81
C VAL A 33 5.39 -0.27 5.68
N ALA A 34 4.97 -1.48 6.03
CA ALA A 34 5.75 -2.68 5.74
C ALA A 34 5.71 -2.98 4.24
N LEU A 35 6.86 -3.28 3.66
CA LEU A 35 7.01 -3.70 2.28
C LEU A 35 6.93 -5.22 2.19
N SER A 36 6.12 -5.70 1.26
CA SER A 36 6.06 -7.11 0.88
C SER A 36 7.28 -7.49 0.04
N THR A 37 7.54 -8.78 -0.15
CA THR A 37 8.48 -9.27 -1.16
C THR A 37 7.92 -9.20 -2.58
N ASP A 38 6.59 -9.18 -2.74
CA ASP A 38 5.92 -8.89 -4.03
C ASP A 38 5.79 -7.38 -4.20
N GLN A 39 6.78 -6.76 -4.84
CA GLN A 39 6.77 -5.33 -5.13
C GLN A 39 6.75 -5.08 -6.63
N GLN A 40 5.99 -4.06 -7.02
CA GLN A 40 6.06 -3.51 -8.36
C GLN A 40 6.21 -1.99 -8.28
N LEU A 41 7.24 -1.49 -8.97
CA LEU A 41 7.50 -0.07 -9.14
C LEU A 41 7.18 0.35 -10.57
N ILE A 42 6.29 1.34 -10.73
CA ILE A 42 5.95 1.89 -12.04
C ILE A 42 6.50 3.31 -12.16
N ARG A 43 7.35 3.48 -13.17
CA ARG A 43 8.07 4.71 -13.45
C ARG A 43 7.20 5.70 -14.23
N LYS A 44 6.14 6.20 -13.61
CA LYS A 44 5.27 7.25 -14.14
C LYS A 44 5.32 8.47 -13.23
N GLY A 45 5.67 9.63 -13.77
CA GLY A 45 5.88 10.85 -12.99
C GLY A 45 7.15 10.87 -12.13
N VAL A 46 8.15 10.05 -12.48
CA VAL A 46 9.39 9.78 -11.70
C VAL A 46 10.23 11.00 -11.35
N ASP A 47 9.97 12.16 -11.95
CA ASP A 47 10.55 13.40 -11.45
C ASP A 47 9.97 13.78 -10.07
N ARG A 48 8.70 13.52 -9.78
CA ARG A 48 8.05 13.89 -8.50
C ARG A 48 7.46 12.74 -7.72
N SER A 49 7.10 11.64 -8.37
CA SER A 49 6.48 10.51 -7.72
C SER A 49 6.68 9.19 -8.46
N MET A 50 6.34 8.09 -7.81
CA MET A 50 6.36 6.76 -8.38
C MET A 50 5.18 5.97 -7.86
N LEU A 51 4.63 5.06 -8.67
CA LEU A 51 3.62 4.14 -8.17
C LEU A 51 4.31 2.91 -7.58
N LEU A 52 3.86 2.50 -6.41
CA LEU A 52 4.30 1.31 -5.71
C LEU A 52 3.09 0.41 -5.47
N ARG A 53 3.20 -0.86 -5.86
CA ARG A 53 2.37 -1.95 -5.33
C ARG A 53 3.22 -2.79 -4.40
N SER A 54 2.73 -3.05 -3.20
CA SER A 54 3.36 -3.89 -2.17
C SER A 54 2.34 -4.94 -1.74
N GLY A 55 2.44 -6.15 -2.29
CA GLY A 55 1.40 -7.17 -2.16
C GLY A 55 0.06 -6.69 -2.73
N THR A 56 -0.93 -6.53 -1.85
CA THR A 56 -2.27 -6.01 -2.19
C THR A 56 -2.42 -4.50 -2.02
N ASP A 57 -1.45 -3.86 -1.37
CA ASP A 57 -1.50 -2.43 -1.08
C ASP A 57 -0.88 -1.63 -2.21
N HIS A 58 -1.44 -0.44 -2.47
CA HIS A 58 -1.04 0.42 -3.57
C HIS A 58 -0.84 1.83 -3.08
N TYR A 59 0.23 2.47 -3.57
CA TYR A 59 0.66 3.79 -3.12
C TYR A 59 1.14 4.64 -4.29
N ILE A 60 1.01 5.95 -4.12
CA ILE A 60 1.89 6.91 -4.77
C ILE A 60 2.95 7.29 -3.75
N VAL A 61 4.21 7.11 -4.14
CA VAL A 61 5.36 7.53 -3.37
C VAL A 61 5.78 8.89 -3.88
N HIS A 62 5.59 9.94 -3.08
CA HIS A 62 5.97 11.30 -3.44
C HIS A 62 7.41 11.57 -3.00
N PHE A 63 8.22 12.17 -3.87
CA PHE A 63 9.61 12.53 -3.57
C PHE A 63 9.71 13.97 -3.05
N GLN A 64 10.71 14.21 -2.21
CA GLN A 64 10.96 15.54 -1.64
C GLN A 64 11.39 16.58 -2.70
N GLY A 65 12.02 16.12 -3.78
CA GLY A 65 12.53 16.94 -4.87
C GLY A 65 12.49 16.15 -6.17
N SER A 66 13.15 16.68 -7.21
CA SER A 66 13.25 15.97 -8.48
C SER A 66 14.00 14.64 -8.31
N CYS A 67 13.40 13.53 -8.76
CA CYS A 67 14.03 12.22 -8.81
C CYS A 67 14.21 11.72 -10.25
N SER A 68 14.55 12.63 -11.17
CA SER A 68 14.72 12.34 -12.61
C SER A 68 15.64 11.14 -12.91
N GLN A 69 16.64 10.90 -12.08
CA GLN A 69 17.56 9.76 -12.18
C GLN A 69 16.83 8.40 -12.14
N ALA A 70 15.69 8.31 -11.44
CA ALA A 70 14.91 7.08 -11.33
C ALA A 70 14.26 6.65 -12.65
N ALA A 71 14.07 7.57 -13.61
CA ALA A 71 13.52 7.25 -14.93
C ALA A 71 14.39 6.25 -15.69
N PHE A 72 15.70 6.46 -15.66
CA PHE A 72 16.68 5.71 -16.46
C PHE A 72 17.43 4.65 -15.65
N SER A 73 17.16 4.59 -14.35
CA SER A 73 17.89 3.72 -13.44
C SER A 73 17.66 2.23 -13.76
N LYS A 74 18.72 1.43 -13.68
CA LYS A 74 18.61 -0.04 -13.83
C LYS A 74 18.20 -0.72 -12.53
N LYS A 75 18.38 -0.05 -11.39
CA LYS A 75 18.12 -0.59 -10.05
C LYS A 75 17.34 0.42 -9.23
N LEU A 76 16.15 0.03 -8.79
CA LEU A 76 15.33 0.84 -7.90
C LEU A 76 15.07 0.03 -6.63
N ALA A 77 15.40 0.59 -5.49
CA ALA A 77 15.13 0.00 -4.18
C ALA A 77 14.82 1.09 -3.17
N PHE A 78 13.82 0.86 -2.33
CA PHE A 78 13.60 1.71 -1.16
C PHE A 78 14.50 1.25 -0.03
N GLU A 79 15.16 2.21 0.61
CA GLU A 79 15.97 2.00 1.81
C GLU A 79 15.44 2.89 2.94
N THR A 80 15.30 2.29 4.11
CA THR A 80 14.91 2.99 5.34
C THR A 80 15.95 2.68 6.40
N PRO A 81 16.78 3.66 6.79
CA PRO A 81 17.79 3.44 7.82
C PRO A 81 17.18 2.88 9.10
N ASN A 82 17.82 1.85 9.66
CA ASN A 82 17.43 1.13 10.88
C ASN A 82 16.07 0.39 10.84
N ASN A 83 15.36 0.39 9.70
CA ASN A 83 14.04 -0.22 9.55
C ASN A 83 13.91 -0.90 8.19
N GLU A 84 14.71 -1.96 7.97
CA GLU A 84 14.68 -2.72 6.72
C GLU A 84 13.28 -3.27 6.44
N GLY A 85 12.91 -3.31 5.15
CA GLY A 85 11.59 -3.77 4.74
C GLY A 85 10.45 -2.81 5.08
N GLN A 86 10.73 -1.58 5.52
CA GLN A 86 9.72 -0.54 5.67
C GLN A 86 9.93 0.58 4.65
N LEU A 87 8.86 1.31 4.36
CA LEU A 87 8.88 2.54 3.59
C LEU A 87 8.15 3.63 4.38
N CYS A 88 8.81 4.75 4.59
CA CYS A 88 8.38 5.84 5.44
C CYS A 88 8.44 7.17 4.68
N GLY A 89 7.51 8.07 5.00
CA GLY A 89 7.55 9.46 4.55
C GLY A 89 8.57 10.32 5.30
N ALA A 90 8.41 11.64 5.21
CA ALA A 90 9.15 12.65 5.97
C ALA A 90 10.69 12.55 5.86
N ARG A 91 11.20 12.11 4.70
CA ARG A 91 12.63 11.89 4.40
C ARG A 91 13.28 10.75 5.23
N ALA A 92 12.47 9.93 5.91
CA ALA A 92 12.97 8.77 6.63
C ALA A 92 13.40 7.63 5.69
N SER A 93 12.81 7.55 4.50
CA SER A 93 13.24 6.60 3.46
C SER A 93 13.81 7.29 2.24
N LYS A 94 14.63 6.54 1.50
CA LYS A 94 15.24 6.97 0.24
C LYS A 94 14.90 5.97 -0.87
N LEU A 95 14.63 6.46 -2.07
CA LEU A 95 14.73 5.66 -3.28
C LEU A 95 16.19 5.67 -3.74
N ARG A 96 16.83 4.49 -3.76
CA ARG A 96 18.15 4.30 -4.34
C ARG A 96 18.05 4.03 -5.83
N THR A 97 18.94 4.66 -6.57
CA THR A 97 19.21 4.39 -7.98
C THR A 97 20.66 3.94 -8.15
N ASP A 98 21.05 3.48 -9.34
CA ASP A 98 22.45 3.20 -9.65
C ASP A 98 23.34 4.45 -9.69
N SER A 99 22.75 5.65 -9.81
CA SER A 99 23.46 6.93 -9.95
C SER A 99 23.29 7.88 -8.77
N GLY A 100 22.51 7.52 -7.74
CA GLY A 100 22.24 8.39 -6.60
C GLY A 100 21.05 7.94 -5.74
N SER A 101 20.40 8.90 -5.09
CA SER A 101 19.20 8.66 -4.30
C SER A 101 18.33 9.89 -4.14
N CYS A 102 17.05 9.65 -3.86
CA CYS A 102 16.04 10.69 -3.64
C CYS A 102 15.31 10.43 -2.32
N ASP A 103 15.06 11.47 -1.53
CA ASP A 103 14.29 11.33 -0.28
C ASP A 103 12.79 11.18 -0.58
N VAL A 104 12.14 10.30 0.16
CA VAL A 104 10.69 10.10 0.13
C VAL A 104 10.02 11.14 1.03
N ALA A 105 9.10 11.93 0.48
CA ALA A 105 8.36 12.95 1.21
C ALA A 105 7.12 12.38 1.90
N SER A 106 6.31 11.61 1.18
CA SER A 106 5.07 11.04 1.71
C SER A 106 4.62 9.82 0.90
N LEU A 107 3.73 9.05 1.52
CA LEU A 107 3.06 7.91 0.92
C LEU A 107 1.58 8.22 0.89
N GLU A 108 0.99 8.15 -0.30
CA GLU A 108 -0.45 8.32 -0.50
C GLU A 108 -1.04 6.96 -0.86
N PRO A 109 -1.81 6.33 0.06
CA PRO A 109 -2.54 5.10 -0.24
C PRO A 109 -3.56 5.36 -1.34
N ILE A 110 -3.64 4.43 -2.30
CA ILE A 110 -4.63 4.49 -3.39
C ILE A 110 -5.29 3.15 -3.60
N SER A 111 -6.45 3.17 -4.26
CA SER A 111 -7.14 1.94 -4.66
C SER A 111 -6.40 1.22 -5.80
N ALA A 112 -6.62 -0.08 -5.93
CA ALA A 112 -6.05 -0.89 -7.02
C ALA A 112 -6.50 -0.38 -8.40
N GLU A 113 -7.75 0.08 -8.54
CA GLU A 113 -8.29 0.66 -9.78
C GLU A 113 -7.56 1.95 -10.14
N SER A 114 -7.33 2.81 -9.14
CA SER A 114 -6.58 4.06 -9.30
C SER A 114 -5.14 3.79 -9.73
N PHE A 115 -4.49 2.80 -9.11
CA PHE A 115 -3.14 2.37 -9.49
C PHE A 115 -3.11 1.89 -10.94
N ALA A 116 -4.01 0.98 -11.31
CA ALA A 116 -4.06 0.41 -12.65
C ALA A 116 -4.42 1.44 -13.73
N SER A 117 -5.25 2.43 -13.41
CA SER A 117 -5.57 3.55 -14.31
C SER A 117 -4.33 4.42 -14.56
N ARG A 118 -3.61 4.81 -13.49
CA ARG A 118 -2.40 5.63 -13.57
C ARG A 118 -1.22 4.89 -14.21
N ALA A 119 -1.13 3.58 -14.00
CA ALA A 119 -0.10 2.72 -14.61
C ALA A 119 -0.20 2.66 -16.14
N ARG A 120 -1.43 2.77 -16.67
CA ARG A 120 -1.72 2.64 -18.10
C ARG A 120 -1.51 3.92 -18.90
N ARG A 121 -1.71 5.09 -18.27
CA ARG A 121 -1.51 6.40 -18.90
C ARG A 121 -0.03 6.75 -18.94
#